data_AF-A0AAW1QE70-F1
#
_entry.id   AF-A0AAW1QE70-F1
#
_cell.length_a   1.000
_cell.length_b   1.000
_cell.length_c   1.000
_cell.angle_alpha   90.00
_cell.angle_beta   90.00
_cell.angle_gamma   90.00
#
_symmetry.space_group_name_H-M   'P 1'
#
loop_
_entity.id
_entity.type
_entity.pdbx_description
1 polymer ?
#
loop_
_entity_poly.entity_id
_entity_poly.type
_entity_poly.pdbx_seq_one_letter_code
_entity_poly.pdbx_strand_id
1 'polypeptide(L)'
;MSRVTTLLWPAGQAALAGALAYTLSDAVNDALVYRQCQRIVLVKADSNPVVREQLGSSLSFGPWYNASVSLTHRGHIANCSCTLVGSKASSDVHLRVIRRGGSSSRGDCTAQGC
;
A
#
# COMPACT_ATOMS: atom_id res chain seq x y z
N MET A 1 1.50 -36.05 36.55
CA MET A 1 0.85 -34.91 35.87
C MET A 1 1.85 -33.93 35.25
N SER A 2 2.93 -34.40 34.60
CA SER A 2 4.05 -33.54 34.13
C SER A 2 4.21 -33.48 32.60
N ARG A 3 3.70 -34.48 31.85
CA ARG A 3 3.84 -34.56 30.39
C ARG A 3 2.83 -33.70 29.60
N VAL A 4 1.70 -33.36 30.22
CA VAL A 4 0.63 -32.60 29.58
C VAL A 4 0.98 -31.10 29.49
N THR A 5 1.57 -30.54 30.55
CA THR A 5 2.02 -29.15 30.60
C THR A 5 3.25 -28.89 29.73
N THR A 6 4.16 -29.86 29.61
CA THR A 6 5.36 -29.75 28.74
C THR A 6 5.03 -29.76 27.25
N LEU A 7 3.85 -30.26 26.85
CA LEU A 7 3.41 -30.33 25.46
C LEU A 7 2.43 -29.21 25.09
N LEU A 8 1.57 -28.79 26.03
CA LEU A 8 0.64 -27.67 25.83
C LEU A 8 1.34 -26.32 25.75
N TRP A 9 2.43 -26.13 26.50
CA TRP A 9 3.19 -24.87 26.49
C TRP A 9 3.83 -24.53 25.14
N PRO A 10 4.62 -25.41 24.49
CA PRO A 10 5.17 -25.12 23.18
C PRO A 10 4.10 -25.03 22.09
N ALA A 11 3.01 -25.81 22.20
CA ALA A 11 1.88 -25.68 21.27
C ALA A 11 1.19 -24.32 21.39
N GLY A 12 1.00 -23.81 22.61
CA GLY A 12 0.47 -22.47 22.85
C GLY A 12 1.39 -21.37 22.33
N GLN A 13 2.71 -21.50 22.53
CA GLN A 13 3.69 -20.56 21.97
C GLN A 13 3.69 -20.56 20.44
N ALA A 14 3.66 -21.74 19.82
CA ALA A 14 3.61 -21.87 18.37
C ALA A 14 2.34 -21.27 17.77
N ALA A 15 1.18 -21.47 18.41
CA ALA A 15 -0.08 -20.87 17.97
C ALA A 15 -0.03 -19.34 18.04
N LEU A 16 0.49 -18.77 19.13
CA LEU A 16 0.61 -17.32 19.30
C LEU A 16 1.61 -16.70 18.31
N ALA A 17 2.75 -17.37 18.11
CA ALA A 17 3.73 -16.96 17.10
C ALA A 17 3.15 -17.02 15.68
N GLY A 18 2.40 -18.07 15.35
CA GLY A 18 1.72 -18.20 14.05
C GLY A 18 0.67 -17.10 13.83
N ALA A 19 -0.13 -16.79 14.84
CA ALA A 19 -1.12 -15.72 14.77
C ALA A 19 -0.45 -14.35 14.57
N LEU A 20 0.64 -14.06 15.30
CA LEU A 20 1.41 -12.83 15.13
C LEU A 20 2.05 -12.74 13.74
N ALA A 21 2.64 -13.83 13.25
CA ALA A 21 3.23 -13.87 11.92
C ALA A 21 2.19 -13.60 10.82
N TYR A 22 0.99 -14.15 10.97
CA TYR A 22 -0.11 -13.94 10.04
C TYR A 22 -0.55 -12.46 9.99
N THR A 23 -0.82 -11.85 11.15
CA THR A 23 -1.25 -10.44 11.21
C THR A 23 -0.17 -9.47 10.73
N LEU A 24 1.10 -9.77 11.04
CA LEU A 24 2.23 -8.99 10.51
C LEU A 24 2.33 -9.10 8.99
N SER A 25 2.12 -10.29 8.42
CA SER A 25 2.17 -10.47 6.96
C SER A 25 1.09 -9.67 6.23
N ASP A 26 -0.11 -9.60 6.80
CA ASP A 26 -1.24 -8.85 6.26
C ASP A 26 -0.97 -7.33 6.34
N ALA A 27 -0.50 -6.85 7.49
CA ALA A 27 -0.12 -5.44 7.66
C ALA A 27 1.02 -5.01 6.73
N VAL A 28 2.01 -5.90 6.50
CA VAL A 28 3.10 -5.63 5.55
C VAL A 28 2.57 -5.57 4.12
N ASN A 29 1.65 -6.45 3.75
CA ASN A 29 1.03 -6.42 2.43
C ASN A 29 0.35 -5.06 2.16
N ASP A 30 -0.45 -4.58 3.11
CA ASP A 30 -1.13 -3.28 2.98
C ASP A 30 -0.15 -2.11 2.89
N ALA A 31 0.93 -2.14 3.70
CA ALA A 31 1.98 -1.14 3.64
C ALA A 31 2.72 -1.12 2.29
N LEU A 32 2.95 -2.29 1.69
CA LEU A 32 3.57 -2.40 0.36
C LEU A 32 2.66 -1.86 -0.73
N VAL A 33 1.36 -2.16 -0.69
CA VAL A 33 0.38 -1.62 -1.63
C VAL A 33 0.34 -0.10 -1.53
N TYR A 34 0.29 0.45 -0.32
CA TYR A 34 0.28 1.89 -0.11
C TYR A 34 1.54 2.57 -0.68
N ARG A 35 2.74 2.01 -0.41
CA ARG A 35 3.98 2.54 -0.99
C ARG A 35 4.02 2.45 -2.51
N GLN A 36 3.42 1.42 -3.09
CA GLN A 36 3.32 1.28 -4.53
C GLN A 36 2.37 2.35 -5.12
N CYS A 37 1.22 2.59 -4.49
CA CYS A 37 0.33 3.69 -4.83
C CYS A 37 1.09 5.03 -4.82
N GLN A 38 1.84 5.32 -3.76
CA GLN A 38 2.65 6.54 -3.65
C GLN A 38 3.64 6.71 -4.81
N ARG A 39 4.35 5.65 -5.20
CA ARG A 39 5.28 5.73 -6.34
C ARG A 39 4.55 6.04 -7.65
N ILE A 40 3.43 5.37 -7.90
CA ILE A 40 2.62 5.59 -9.10
C ILE A 40 2.10 7.03 -9.14
N VAL A 41 1.64 7.55 -8.00
CA VAL A 41 1.19 8.93 -7.86
C VAL A 41 2.28 9.91 -8.25
N LEU A 42 3.48 9.77 -7.66
CA LEU A 42 4.57 10.71 -7.94
C LEU A 42 4.94 10.71 -9.42
N VAL A 43 5.07 9.52 -10.02
CA VAL A 43 5.39 9.40 -11.45
C VAL A 43 4.29 10.03 -12.30
N LYS A 44 3.02 9.79 -11.98
CA LYS A 44 1.88 10.34 -12.73
C LYS A 44 1.74 11.85 -12.56
N ALA A 45 1.92 12.34 -11.34
CA ALA A 45 1.83 13.75 -11.01
C ALA A 45 2.99 14.55 -11.63
N ASP A 46 4.21 13.99 -11.64
CA ASP A 46 5.36 14.62 -12.29
C ASP A 46 5.24 14.60 -13.82
N SER A 47 4.64 13.56 -14.40
CA SER A 47 4.39 13.48 -15.84
C SER A 47 3.28 14.41 -16.35
N ASN A 48 2.42 14.94 -15.46
CA ASN A 48 1.26 15.72 -15.86
C ASN A 48 1.53 17.24 -15.69
N PRO A 49 1.57 18.02 -16.78
CA PRO A 49 1.86 19.45 -16.72
C PRO A 49 0.80 20.24 -15.92
N VAL A 50 -0.46 19.82 -15.93
CA VAL A 50 -1.55 20.47 -15.18
C VAL A 50 -1.30 20.35 -13.67
N VAL A 51 -0.87 19.18 -13.22
CA VAL A 51 -0.58 18.93 -11.80
C VAL A 51 0.63 19.74 -11.36
N ARG A 52 1.68 19.81 -12.18
CA ARG A 52 2.86 20.63 -11.90
C ARG A 52 2.56 22.13 -11.87
N GLU A 53 1.66 22.61 -12.73
CA GLU A 53 1.25 24.02 -12.74
C GLU A 53 0.52 24.40 -11.44
N GLN A 54 -0.40 23.54 -11.00
CA GLN A 54 -1.24 23.73 -9.82
C GLN A 54 -0.50 23.53 -8.50
N LEU A 55 0.23 22.41 -8.33
CA LEU A 55 0.93 22.10 -7.07
C LEU A 55 2.31 22.78 -6.99
N GLY A 56 2.94 23.09 -8.11
CA GLY A 56 4.29 23.66 -8.16
C GLY A 56 5.41 22.61 -8.16
N SER A 57 6.67 23.07 -8.07
CA SER A 57 7.85 22.19 -7.99
C SER A 57 7.97 21.54 -6.61
N SER A 58 8.56 20.33 -6.56
CA SER A 58 8.72 19.49 -5.36
C SER A 58 7.41 18.91 -4.81
N LEU A 59 7.02 17.76 -5.34
CA LEU A 59 5.88 16.99 -4.81
C LEU A 59 6.36 16.08 -3.68
N SER A 60 5.78 16.27 -2.49
CA SER A 60 5.94 15.37 -1.35
C SER A 60 4.59 14.84 -0.90
N PHE A 61 4.59 13.68 -0.25
CA PHE A 61 3.40 13.22 0.44
C PHE A 61 3.24 13.94 1.77
N GLY A 62 1.98 14.17 2.14
CA GLY A 62 1.60 14.57 3.48
C GLY A 62 1.78 13.44 4.51
N PRO A 63 1.36 13.67 5.76
CA PRO A 63 1.49 12.70 6.83
C PRO A 63 0.75 11.40 6.52
N TRP A 64 1.35 10.26 6.86
CA TRP A 64 0.82 8.93 6.55
C TRP A 64 -0.54 8.64 7.21
N TYR A 65 -0.88 9.30 8.32
CA TYR A 65 -2.15 9.12 9.02
C TYR A 65 -3.35 9.76 8.29
N ASN A 66 -3.11 10.68 7.35
CA ASN A 66 -4.16 11.25 6.49
C ASN A 66 -4.39 10.41 5.22
N ALA A 67 -3.62 9.34 5.05
CA ALA A 67 -3.77 8.46 3.91
C ALA A 67 -4.68 7.27 4.24
N SER A 68 -5.42 6.80 3.25
CA SER A 68 -6.21 5.58 3.35
C SER A 68 -5.89 4.65 2.19
N VAL A 69 -5.88 3.34 2.47
CA VAL A 69 -5.77 2.30 1.45
C VAL A 69 -6.90 1.31 1.70
N SER A 70 -7.65 1.00 0.65
CA SER A 70 -8.73 0.02 0.69
C SER A 70 -8.55 -0.99 -0.44
N LEU A 71 -8.52 -2.26 -0.08
CA LEU A 71 -8.41 -3.37 -1.01
C LEU A 71 -9.80 -3.92 -1.29
N THR A 72 -10.21 -3.90 -2.55
CA THR A 72 -11.50 -4.40 -3.02
C THR A 72 -11.28 -5.55 -4.00
N HIS A 73 -12.31 -6.39 -4.18
CA HIS A 73 -12.30 -7.49 -5.15
C HIS A 73 -11.12 -8.45 -4.91
N ARG A 74 -11.01 -9.03 -3.69
CA ARG A 74 -9.93 -9.96 -3.29
C ARG A 74 -8.51 -9.42 -3.54
N GLY A 75 -8.30 -8.12 -3.33
CA GLY A 75 -6.98 -7.48 -3.52
C GLY A 75 -6.61 -7.22 -4.99
N HIS A 76 -7.55 -7.34 -5.92
CA HIS A 76 -7.32 -6.97 -7.33
C HIS A 76 -7.42 -5.47 -7.58
N ILE A 77 -8.11 -4.74 -6.71
CA ILE A 77 -8.29 -3.29 -6.84
C ILE A 77 -7.86 -2.64 -5.53
N ALA A 78 -6.88 -1.75 -5.59
CA ALA A 78 -6.49 -0.90 -4.47
C ALA A 78 -7.02 0.52 -4.72
N ASN A 79 -7.83 1.03 -3.82
CA ASN A 79 -8.22 2.44 -3.79
C ASN A 79 -7.41 3.14 -2.70
N CYS A 80 -6.57 4.08 -3.12
CA CYS A 80 -5.61 4.79 -2.29
C CYS A 80 -5.99 6.28 -2.27
N SER A 81 -6.07 6.89 -1.09
CA SER A 81 -6.17 8.33 -0.93
C SER A 81 -4.97 8.86 -0.16
N CYS A 82 -4.37 9.94 -0.64
CA CYS A 82 -3.26 10.59 0.04
C CYS A 82 -3.20 12.07 -0.32
N THR A 83 -2.74 12.89 0.61
CA THR A 83 -2.49 14.31 0.37
C THR A 83 -1.14 14.49 -0.31
N LEU A 84 -1.12 15.18 -1.44
CA LEU A 84 0.08 15.64 -2.13
C LEU A 84 0.32 17.10 -1.79
N VAL A 85 1.52 17.38 -1.27
CA VAL A 85 1.97 18.72 -0.91
C VAL A 85 2.97 19.17 -1.95
N GLY A 86 2.66 20.27 -2.63
CA GLY A 86 3.59 20.97 -3.52
C GLY A 86 4.02 22.32 -2.95
N SER A 87 4.91 23.01 -3.65
CA SER A 87 5.40 24.34 -3.26
C SER A 87 4.36 25.46 -3.33
N LYS A 88 3.33 25.32 -4.17
CA LYS A 88 2.26 26.33 -4.34
C LYS A 88 0.98 25.96 -3.60
N ALA A 89 0.63 24.67 -3.58
CA ALA A 89 -0.63 24.19 -3.05
C ALA A 89 -0.52 22.75 -2.55
N SER A 90 -1.46 22.37 -1.69
CA SER A 90 -1.70 21.00 -1.28
C SER A 90 -3.01 20.50 -1.90
N SER A 91 -3.07 19.22 -2.27
CA SER A 91 -4.27 18.62 -2.86
C SER A 91 -4.42 17.17 -2.44
N ASP A 92 -5.65 16.75 -2.17
CA ASP A 92 -5.97 15.34 -1.92
C ASP A 92 -6.11 14.58 -3.22
N VAL A 93 -5.40 13.47 -3.33
CA VAL A 93 -5.35 12.64 -4.53
C VAL A 93 -5.93 11.27 -4.23
N HIS A 94 -6.92 10.89 -5.03
CA HIS A 94 -7.59 9.59 -4.99
C HIS A 94 -7.18 8.78 -6.20
N LEU A 95 -6.74 7.55 -5.99
CA LEU A 95 -6.25 6.67 -7.05
C LEU A 95 -6.87 5.31 -6.93
N ARG A 96 -7.32 4.81 -8.07
CA ARG A 96 -7.78 3.44 -8.23
C ARG A 96 -6.73 2.67 -9.02
N VAL A 97 -5.99 1.81 -8.35
CA VAL A 97 -4.98 0.94 -8.94
C VAL A 97 -5.59 -0.44 -9.15
N ILE A 98 -5.57 -0.92 -10.40
CA ILE A 98 -6.08 -2.25 -10.76
C ILE A 98 -4.89 -3.15 -11.06
N ARG A 99 -4.80 -4.27 -10.36
CA ARG A 99 -3.82 -5.32 -10.67
C ARG A 99 -4.25 -6.00 -11.96
N ARG A 100 -3.55 -5.75 -13.07
CA ARG A 100 -3.72 -6.54 -14.30
C ARG A 100 -3.32 -7.98 -14.00
N GLY A 101 -4.24 -8.92 -14.20
CA GLY A 101 -4.02 -10.34 -14.00
C GLY A 101 -3.09 -10.90 -15.07
N GLY A 102 -1.79 -10.90 -14.79
CA GLY A 102 -0.78 -11.62 -15.55
C GLY A 102 -0.14 -12.67 -14.64
N SER A 103 -0.26 -13.94 -15.02
CA SER A 103 0.52 -15.01 -14.40
C SER A 103 2.02 -14.77 -14.60
N SER A 104 2.77 -14.88 -13.51
CA SER A 104 4.24 -15.04 -13.42
C SER A 104 5.14 -13.82 -13.65
N SER A 105 6.11 -13.70 -12.72
CA SER A 105 7.43 -13.07 -12.80
C SER A 105 7.56 -11.62 -13.30
N ARG A 106 8.06 -10.77 -12.38
CA ARG A 106 9.07 -9.73 -12.62
C ARG A 106 8.74 -8.66 -13.68
N GLY A 107 8.49 -7.44 -13.19
CA GLY A 107 8.69 -6.20 -13.95
C GLY A 107 7.44 -5.57 -14.55
N ASP A 108 7.51 -4.27 -14.74
CA ASP A 108 6.65 -3.41 -15.57
C ASP A 108 5.30 -2.95 -15.03
N CYS A 109 5.37 -1.87 -14.25
CA CYS A 109 4.30 -0.89 -14.16
C CYS A 109 4.26 -0.05 -15.44
N THR A 110 3.72 -0.58 -16.54
CA THR A 110 3.40 0.26 -17.71
C THR A 110 2.11 1.04 -17.45
N ALA A 111 2.27 2.35 -17.35
CA ALA A 111 1.21 3.33 -17.48
C ALA A 111 0.49 3.18 -18.83
N GLN A 112 -0.78 2.76 -18.82
CA GLN A 112 -1.76 2.93 -19.91
C GLN A 112 -3.12 2.47 -19.34
N GLY A 113 -4.07 3.34 -19.01
CA GLY A 113 -4.69 4.24 -19.98
C GLY A 113 -5.94 3.55 -20.54
N CYS A 114 -7.04 3.64 -19.79
CA CYS A 114 -8.41 3.70 -20.29
C CYS A 114 -9.11 4.76 -19.44
#